data_AF-A0A1G1LJ59-F1
#
_entry.id   AF-A0A1G1LJ59-F1
#
_cell.length_a   1.000
_cell.length_b   1.000
_cell.length_c   1.000
_cell.angle_alpha   90.00
_cell.angle_beta   90.00
_cell.angle_gamma   90.00
#
_symmetry.space_group_name_H-M   'P 1'
#
loop_
_entity.id
_entity.type
_entity.pdbx_description
1 polymer ?
#
loop_
_entity_poly.entity_id
_entity_poly.type
_entity_poly.pdbx_seq_one_letter_code
_entity_poly.pdbx_strand_id
1 'polypeptide(L)'
;MKAIHWSQDKNLELMKTRGITFDRLLKSKFIGIEAHPRKPYQRYMVFEYRKYIWIVPYVSCEGGYFLKTAFPSRKHTKKYLGGK
;
A
#
# COMPACT_ATOMS: atom_id res chain seq x y z
N MET A 1 -6.04 -6.76 17.97
CA MET A 1 -5.99 -6.12 16.64
C MET A 1 -4.65 -5.41 16.50
N LYS A 2 -3.92 -5.55 15.39
CA LYS A 2 -2.65 -4.83 15.19
C LYS A 2 -2.95 -3.42 14.66
N ALA A 3 -2.40 -2.40 15.31
CA ALA A 3 -2.56 -1.01 14.87
C ALA A 3 -1.77 -0.76 13.58
N ILE A 4 -2.27 0.14 12.73
CA ILE A 4 -1.57 0.58 11.53
C ILE A 4 -0.97 1.96 11.83
N HIS A 5 0.34 2.07 11.65
CA HIS A 5 1.10 3.29 11.86
C HIS A 5 1.74 3.74 10.55
N TRP A 6 1.82 5.05 10.35
CA TRP A 6 2.57 5.67 9.26
C TRP A 6 3.16 7.00 9.74
N SER A 7 4.27 7.42 9.13
CA SER A 7 4.82 8.75 9.35
C SER A 7 3.93 9.81 8.68
N GLN A 8 3.66 10.91 9.41
CA GLN A 8 2.92 12.05 8.87
C GLN A 8 3.67 12.71 7.70
N ASP A 9 4.99 12.83 7.78
CA ASP A 9 5.83 13.35 6.69
C ASP A 9 5.64 12.55 5.41
N LYS A 10 5.61 11.21 5.51
CA LYS A 10 5.38 10.33 4.36
C LYS A 10 3.97 10.48 3.80
N ASN A 11 2.98 10.69 4.65
CA ASN A 11 1.61 10.95 4.21
C ASN A 11 1.51 12.29 3.46
N LEU A 12 2.19 13.33 3.94
CA LEU A 12 2.26 14.64 3.28
C LEU A 12 3.00 14.56 1.95
N GLU A 13 4.11 13.81 1.89
CA GLU A 13 4.87 13.57 0.66
C GLU A 13 3.99 12.88 -0.41
N LEU A 14 3.24 11.84 -0.03
CA LEU A 14 2.29 11.16 -0.92
C LEU A 14 1.17 12.10 -1.40
N MET A 15 0.67 12.96 -0.52
CA MET A 15 -0.36 13.92 -0.87
C MET A 15 0.16 14.93 -1.91
N LYS A 16 1.35 15.49 -1.68
CA LYS A 16 1.98 16.47 -2.58
C LYS A 16 2.38 15.87 -3.93
N THR A 17 2.98 14.68 -3.92
CA THR A 17 3.56 14.06 -5.14
C THR A 17 2.55 13.27 -5.95
N ARG A 18 1.56 12.65 -5.29
CA ARG A 18 0.66 11.67 -5.90
C ARG A 18 -0.83 11.94 -5.63
N GLY A 19 -1.17 12.99 -4.88
CA GLY A 19 -2.56 13.36 -4.59
C GLY A 19 -3.31 12.33 -3.75
N ILE A 20 -2.60 11.51 -2.99
CA ILE A 20 -3.16 10.43 -2.16
C ILE A 20 -2.59 10.44 -0.74
N THR A 21 -3.36 9.90 0.19
CA THR A 21 -2.95 9.69 1.59
C THR A 21 -3.13 8.22 1.95
N PHE A 22 -2.43 7.76 3.00
CA PHE A 22 -2.61 6.41 3.53
C PHE A 22 -4.07 6.18 3.95
N ASP A 23 -4.71 7.16 4.60
CA ASP A 23 -6.12 7.10 4.98
C ASP A 23 -7.05 6.80 3.78
N ARG A 24 -6.84 7.50 2.64
CA ARG A 24 -7.62 7.26 1.42
C ARG A 24 -7.42 5.84 0.87
N LEU A 25 -6.19 5.33 0.93
CA LEU A 25 -5.90 3.97 0.47
C LEU A 25 -6.48 2.91 1.42
N LEU A 26 -6.38 3.11 2.74
CA LEU A 26 -6.95 2.19 3.73
C LEU A 26 -8.48 2.12 3.64
N LYS A 27 -9.14 3.22 3.25
CA LYS A 27 -10.59 3.26 2.96
C LYS A 27 -10.96 2.76 1.56
N SER A 28 -9.98 2.54 0.70
CA SER A 28 -10.19 2.01 -0.65
C SER A 28 -10.32 0.48 -0.63
N LYS A 29 -10.57 -0.12 -1.79
CA LYS A 29 -10.81 -1.55 -1.89
C LYS A 29 -9.52 -2.31 -1.61
N PHE A 30 -9.48 -3.06 -0.51
CA PHE A 30 -8.39 -3.96 -0.21
C PHE A 30 -8.45 -5.19 -1.11
N ILE A 31 -7.33 -5.50 -1.76
CA ILE A 31 -7.21 -6.64 -2.67
C ILE A 31 -6.52 -7.82 -1.99
N GLY A 32 -5.50 -7.56 -1.19
CA GLY A 32 -4.80 -8.62 -0.47
C GLY A 32 -3.40 -8.23 -0.02
N ILE A 33 -2.64 -9.23 0.43
CA ILE A 33 -1.25 -9.09 0.87
C ILE A 33 -0.35 -9.92 -0.04
N GLU A 34 0.72 -9.32 -0.53
CA GLU A 34 1.77 -10.02 -1.26
C GLU A 34 3.10 -10.00 -0.50
N ALA A 35 3.84 -11.09 -0.57
CA ALA A 35 5.20 -11.14 -0.03
C ALA A 35 6.15 -10.31 -0.92
N HIS A 36 7.07 -9.57 -0.29
CA HIS A 36 8.10 -8.89 -1.06
C HIS A 36 9.08 -9.95 -1.59
N PRO A 37 9.28 -10.05 -2.92
CA PRO A 37 10.06 -11.15 -3.53
C PRO A 37 11.51 -11.24 -3.04
N ARG A 38 12.11 -10.09 -2.70
CA ARG A 38 13.51 -10.00 -2.20
C ARG A 38 13.68 -9.75 -0.70
N LYS A 39 12.63 -9.39 0.05
CA LYS A 39 12.76 -8.88 1.43
C LYS A 39 11.78 -9.62 2.34
N PRO A 40 12.19 -10.71 3.01
CA PRO A 40 11.26 -11.59 3.74
C PRO A 40 10.56 -10.89 4.92
N TYR A 41 11.19 -9.85 5.48
CA TYR A 41 10.64 -9.04 6.58
C TYR A 41 9.70 -7.92 6.11
N GLN A 42 9.48 -7.79 4.80
CA GLN A 42 8.60 -6.77 4.23
C GLN A 42 7.49 -7.44 3.42
N ARG A 43 6.28 -6.88 3.54
CA ARG A 43 5.12 -7.32 2.77
C ARG A 43 4.47 -6.13 2.10
N TYR A 44 3.64 -6.41 1.12
CA TYR A 44 2.87 -5.42 0.38
C TYR A 44 1.40 -5.58 0.73
N MET A 45 0.74 -4.50 1.13
CA MET A 45 -0.71 -4.42 1.03
C MET A 45 -1.07 -3.90 -0.36
N VAL A 46 -2.02 -4.57 -0.98
CA VAL A 46 -2.49 -4.27 -2.32
C VAL A 46 -3.88 -3.67 -2.21
N PHE A 47 -4.06 -2.48 -2.79
CA PHE A 47 -5.32 -1.76 -2.79
C PHE A 47 -5.71 -1.38 -4.22
N GLU A 48 -7.00 -1.37 -4.51
CA GLU A 48 -7.56 -0.80 -5.73
C GLU A 48 -8.13 0.58 -5.41
N TYR A 49 -7.60 1.59 -6.09
CA TYR A 49 -8.07 2.97 -5.99
C TYR A 49 -8.05 3.65 -7.36
N ARG A 50 -9.19 4.21 -7.76
CA ARG A 50 -9.40 4.88 -9.07
C ARG A 50 -9.00 4.02 -10.27
N LYS A 51 -9.43 2.75 -10.30
CA LYS A 51 -9.12 1.76 -11.36
C LYS A 51 -7.62 1.48 -11.53
N TYR A 52 -6.84 1.71 -10.48
CA TYR A 52 -5.41 1.41 -10.46
C TYR A 52 -5.06 0.64 -9.20
N ILE A 53 -4.09 -0.27 -9.30
CA ILE A 53 -3.59 -0.99 -8.14
C ILE A 53 -2.44 -0.22 -7.49
N TRP A 54 -2.61 0.02 -6.20
CA TRP A 54 -1.66 0.66 -5.32
C TRP A 54 -1.00 -0.37 -4.42
N ILE A 55 0.31 -0.28 -4.34
CA ILE A 55 1.14 -1.13 -3.51
C ILE A 55 1.63 -0.29 -2.33
N VAL A 56 1.38 -0.81 -1.13
CA VAL A 56 1.74 -0.18 0.13
C VAL A 56 2.70 -1.12 0.87
N PRO A 57 4.02 -0.90 0.77
CA PRO A 57 4.99 -1.67 1.53
C PRO A 57 4.87 -1.38 3.02
N TYR A 58 4.87 -2.44 3.81
CA TYR A 58 4.81 -2.36 5.26
C TYR A 58 5.72 -3.39 5.93
N VAL A 59 6.08 -3.10 7.16
CA VAL A 59 6.78 -4.04 8.06
C VAL A 59 5.89 -4.33 9.26
N SER A 60 5.90 -5.59 9.71
CA SER A 60 5.20 -6.00 10.93
C SER A 60 6.17 -5.96 12.10
N CYS A 61 5.86 -5.18 13.13
CA CYS A 61 6.56 -5.14 14.40
C CYS A 61 5.60 -5.59 15.53
N GLU A 62 6.11 -5.69 16.76
CA GLU A 62 5.29 -6.07 17.93
C GLU A 62 4.14 -5.09 18.17
N GLY A 63 4.38 -3.79 17.96
CA GLY A 63 3.35 -2.75 18.11
C GLY A 63 2.35 -2.61 16.96
N GLY A 64 2.52 -3.34 15.84
CA GLY A 64 1.59 -3.25 14.71
C GLY A 64 2.24 -3.28 13.33
N TYR A 65 1.58 -2.68 12.34
CA TYR A 65 2.05 -2.56 10.97
C TYR A 65 2.52 -1.14 10.68
N PHE A 66 3.75 -0.99 10.19
CA PHE A 66 4.29 0.31 9.83
C PHE A 66 4.34 0.47 8.30
N LEU A 67 3.53 1.38 7.75
CA LEU A 67 3.48 1.68 6.32
C LEU A 67 4.63 2.61 5.94
N LYS A 68 5.39 2.22 4.91
CA LYS A 68 6.56 3.00 4.47
C LYS A 68 6.22 4.02 3.38
N THR A 69 5.45 3.59 2.38
CA THR A 69 5.11 4.39 1.21
C THR A 69 3.91 3.79 0.49
N ALA A 70 3.43 4.45 -0.56
CA ALA A 70 2.42 3.93 -1.45
C ALA A 70 2.72 4.36 -2.89
N PHE A 71 2.58 3.43 -3.83
CA PHE A 71 2.79 3.72 -5.24
C PHE A 71 1.85 2.93 -6.15
N PRO A 72 1.42 3.52 -7.27
CA PRO A 72 0.66 2.80 -8.28
C PRO A 72 1.58 1.80 -9.00
N SER A 73 1.10 0.58 -9.24
CA SER A 73 1.88 -0.44 -9.96
C SER A 73 1.17 -0.96 -11.19
N ARG A 74 1.66 -0.59 -12.39
CA ARG A 74 1.12 -1.07 -13.67
C ARG A 74 1.09 -2.60 -13.76
N LYS A 75 2.14 -3.26 -13.27
CA LYS A 75 2.24 -4.73 -13.23
C LYS A 75 1.09 -5.34 -12.43
N HIS A 76 0.79 -4.81 -11.24
CA HIS A 76 -0.29 -5.30 -10.40
C HIS A 76 -1.65 -4.90 -10.95
N THR A 77 -1.78 -3.71 -11.56
CA THR A 77 -2.98 -3.30 -12.29
C THR A 77 -3.31 -4.31 -13.39
N LYS A 78 -2.33 -4.75 -14.19
CA LYS A 78 -2.56 -5.80 -15.20
C LYS A 78 -2.93 -7.14 -14.55
N LYS A 79 -2.26 -7.52 -13.46
CA LYS A 79 -2.51 -8.78 -12.73
C LYS A 79 -3.92 -8.86 -12.15
N TYR A 80 -4.42 -7.79 -11.53
CA TYR A 80 -5.69 -7.79 -10.78
C TYR A 80 -6.86 -7.17 -11.55
N LEU A 81 -6.62 -6.23 -12.47
CA LEU A 81 -7.67 -5.53 -13.23
C LEU A 81 -7.59 -5.78 -14.75
N GLY A 82 -6.45 -6.25 -15.26
CA GLY A 82 -6.22 -6.50 -16.69
C GLY A 82 -6.62 -7.90 -17.16
N GLY A 83 -7.32 -8.66 -16.33
CA GLY A 83 -8.00 -9.90 -16.73
C GLY A 83 -9.32 -9.58 -17.42
N LYS A 84 -9.24 -9.03 -18.62
CA LYS A 84 -10.29 -9.09 -19.63
C LYS A 84 -9.65 -9.34 -20.98
#